data_AF-A0A925WHN3-F1
#
_entry.id   AF-A0A925WHN3-F1
#
_cell.length_a   1.000
_cell.length_b   1.000
_cell.length_c   1.000
_cell.angle_alpha   90.00
_cell.angle_beta   90.00
_cell.angle_gamma   90.00
#
_symmetry.space_group_name_H-M   'P 1'
#
loop_
_entity.id
_entity.type
_entity.pdbx_description
1 polymer ?
#
loop_
_entity_poly.entity_id
_entity_poly.type
_entity_poly.pdbx_seq_one_letter_code
_entity_poly.pdbx_strand_id
1 'polypeptide(L)'
;MQKSKLLVGLGLLAGIVILGVAIGWWATLGTITTVVVDPGTSSTTTEIPVSPSTSVPRSIPRTTTPTNARPLAAALIDSVPEVAPEMTSTNWEDKLDEILSSEADDTNKVHDLLAMFPTVPPEGQEELAQHLSNLIEDEDYAPLGKLLLDAKLSAEVLDILLADLLNRPNATKLPMFLDLAKNPDHAKAEESRELLELYLDEDYGTDWTKWQSAMKKWLEENPD
;
A
#
# COMPACT_ATOMS: atom_id res chain seq x y z
N MET A 1 -56.23 -2.29 35.85
CA MET A 1 -55.15 -1.33 35.58
C MET A 1 -54.45 -1.78 34.30
N GLN A 2 -54.89 -1.32 33.12
CA GLN A 2 -54.36 -0.17 32.34
C GLN A 2 -52.88 -0.39 31.92
N LYS A 3 -52.63 -0.84 30.67
CA LYS A 3 -52.30 -0.04 29.44
C LYS A 3 -51.04 0.81 29.65
N SER A 4 -49.94 0.63 28.88
CA SER A 4 -49.84 1.13 27.50
C SER A 4 -48.77 0.41 26.65
N LYS A 5 -49.14 0.14 25.39
CA LYS A 5 -48.24 0.03 24.23
C LYS A 5 -48.07 1.43 23.59
N LEU A 6 -47.06 1.56 22.71
CA LEU A 6 -46.80 2.55 21.64
C LEU A 6 -46.03 3.85 21.95
N LEU A 7 -44.86 3.98 21.30
CA LEU A 7 -44.44 4.96 20.25
C LEU A 7 -42.94 4.70 20.01
N VAL A 8 -42.41 4.21 18.88
CA VAL A 8 -42.38 4.68 17.48
C VAL A 8 -41.89 6.14 17.33
N GLY A 9 -40.72 6.29 16.71
CA GLY A 9 -40.12 7.53 16.21
C GLY A 9 -38.69 7.24 15.72
N LEU A 10 -38.51 6.68 14.52
CA LEU A 10 -38.33 7.39 13.24
C LEU A 10 -37.00 8.18 13.19
N GLY A 11 -35.95 7.52 12.71
CA GLY A 11 -34.70 8.13 12.23
C GLY A 11 -34.31 7.48 10.90
N LEU A 12 -35.05 7.82 9.84
CA LEU A 12 -34.79 7.43 8.46
C LEU A 12 -33.65 8.30 7.88
N LEU A 13 -32.80 7.65 7.07
CA LEU A 13 -32.15 8.17 5.86
C LEU A 13 -31.04 9.22 6.01
N ALA A 14 -29.80 8.73 6.11
CA ALA A 14 -28.69 9.19 5.28
C ALA A 14 -27.58 8.13 5.33
N GLY A 15 -27.28 7.46 4.20
CA GLY A 15 -26.14 6.54 4.17
C GLY A 15 -26.16 5.41 3.14
N ILE A 16 -27.16 5.31 2.26
CA ILE A 16 -27.01 4.52 1.03
C ILE A 16 -26.70 5.51 -0.09
N VAL A 17 -25.40 5.70 -0.36
CA VAL A 17 -24.72 5.89 -1.66
C VAL A 17 -23.29 6.34 -1.32
N ILE A 18 -22.41 5.45 -0.86
CA ILE A 18 -20.97 5.34 -1.25
C ILE A 18 -20.51 3.90 -0.89
N LEU A 19 -21.16 2.88 -1.47
CA LEU A 19 -20.64 1.50 -1.43
C LEU A 19 -20.55 0.99 -2.87
N GLY A 20 -19.71 1.64 -3.66
CA GLY A 20 -19.65 1.42 -5.10
C GLY A 20 -18.43 1.96 -5.82
N VAL A 21 -17.26 2.10 -5.16
CA VAL A 21 -15.99 2.50 -5.86
C VAL A 21 -14.75 1.79 -5.29
N ALA A 22 -14.80 0.48 -5.00
CA ALA A 22 -13.58 -0.27 -4.65
C ALA A 22 -13.53 -1.72 -5.18
N ILE A 23 -14.27 -2.04 -6.25
CA ILE A 23 -14.19 -3.37 -6.92
C ILE A 23 -13.92 -3.19 -8.43
N GLY A 24 -13.31 -2.07 -8.83
CA GLY A 24 -13.28 -1.62 -10.23
C GLY A 24 -11.91 -1.45 -10.87
N TRP A 25 -10.81 -1.75 -10.18
CA TRP A 25 -9.47 -1.68 -10.75
C TRP A 25 -8.81 -3.04 -10.54
N TRP A 26 -8.59 -3.77 -11.62
CA TRP A 26 -7.61 -4.85 -11.85
C TRP A 26 -8.01 -5.79 -13.01
N ALA A 27 -9.10 -5.52 -13.73
CA ALA A 27 -9.46 -6.26 -14.93
C ALA A 27 -9.75 -5.36 -16.13
N THR A 28 -8.72 -4.96 -16.90
CA THR A 28 -8.71 -4.92 -18.40
C THR A 28 -7.43 -4.29 -18.97
N LEU A 29 -6.40 -5.11 -19.20
CA LEU A 29 -5.49 -4.94 -20.34
C LEU A 29 -5.89 -5.99 -21.38
N GLY A 30 -6.86 -5.62 -22.20
CA GLY A 30 -7.41 -6.44 -23.27
C GLY A 30 -7.89 -5.55 -24.40
N THR A 31 -6.99 -5.31 -25.34
CA THR A 31 -7.14 -4.54 -26.58
C THR A 31 -8.41 -4.94 -27.35
N ILE A 32 -9.36 -4.01 -27.57
CA ILE A 32 -10.27 -4.07 -28.72
C ILE A 32 -10.40 -2.68 -29.33
N THR A 33 -9.70 -2.51 -30.44
CA THR A 33 -9.91 -1.47 -31.44
C THR A 33 -11.35 -1.53 -31.95
N THR A 34 -12.15 -0.50 -31.68
CA THR A 34 -13.36 -0.24 -32.49
C THR A 34 -13.37 1.21 -32.91
N VAL A 35 -13.02 1.43 -34.18
CA VAL A 35 -13.19 2.68 -34.89
C VAL A 35 -14.69 2.94 -35.03
N VAL A 36 -15.18 4.03 -34.42
CA VAL A 36 -16.48 4.62 -34.76
C VAL A 36 -16.24 6.08 -35.13
N VAL A 37 -16.42 6.34 -36.41
CA VAL A 37 -16.47 7.66 -37.02
C VAL A 37 -17.87 8.23 -36.79
N ASP A 38 -17.97 9.40 -36.19
CA ASP A 38 -19.16 10.26 -36.33
C ASP A 38 -18.72 11.73 -36.46
N PRO A 39 -19.18 12.47 -37.50
CA PRO A 39 -18.73 13.82 -37.76
C PRO A 39 -19.66 14.87 -37.15
N GLY A 40 -19.04 15.85 -36.51
CA GLY A 40 -19.62 17.18 -36.32
C GLY A 40 -20.24 17.40 -34.95
N THR A 41 -19.69 18.36 -34.20
CA THR A 41 -20.35 19.65 -33.94
C THR A 41 -19.41 20.53 -33.11
N SER A 42 -19.00 21.64 -33.73
CA SER A 42 -18.65 22.95 -33.16
C SER A 42 -17.72 23.06 -31.95
N SER A 43 -16.45 23.36 -32.23
CA SER A 43 -15.58 24.07 -31.30
C SER A 43 -16.00 25.55 -31.22
N THR A 44 -16.53 25.97 -30.07
CA THR A 44 -16.59 27.40 -29.70
C THR A 44 -15.27 27.76 -29.05
N THR A 45 -14.41 28.41 -29.83
CA THR A 45 -13.18 29.07 -29.38
C THR A 45 -13.56 30.36 -28.63
N THR A 46 -13.32 30.40 -27.32
CA THR A 46 -13.27 31.66 -26.57
C THR A 46 -11.84 32.16 -26.56
N GLU A 47 -11.58 33.16 -27.42
CA GLU A 47 -10.41 34.03 -27.37
C GLU A 47 -10.28 34.67 -25.99
N ILE A 48 -9.13 34.49 -25.34
CA ILE A 48 -8.69 35.39 -24.26
C ILE A 48 -7.78 36.44 -24.90
N PRO A 49 -8.07 37.74 -24.73
CA PRO A 49 -7.28 38.81 -25.31
C PRO A 49 -5.92 38.93 -24.62
N VAL A 50 -4.86 38.87 -25.44
CA VAL A 50 -3.50 39.27 -25.09
C VAL A 50 -3.42 40.78 -24.82
N SER A 51 -2.80 41.16 -23.69
CA SER A 51 -2.32 42.52 -23.45
C SER A 51 -0.82 42.54 -23.12
N PRO A 52 -0.04 43.51 -23.63
CA PRO A 52 1.42 43.48 -23.61
C PRO A 52 2.07 44.35 -22.52
N SER A 53 3.38 44.09 -22.33
CA SER A 53 4.42 44.92 -21.69
C SER A 53 4.45 44.94 -20.15
N THR A 54 5.58 44.62 -19.49
CA THR A 54 6.73 45.54 -19.43
C THR A 54 8.00 44.82 -18.96
N SER A 55 9.08 45.05 -19.70
CA SER A 55 10.46 44.69 -19.39
C SER A 55 11.06 45.60 -18.31
N VAL A 56 11.75 45.02 -17.32
CA VAL A 56 12.72 45.75 -16.50
C VAL A 56 13.99 44.90 -16.33
N PRO A 57 15.17 45.39 -16.73
CA PRO A 57 16.43 44.68 -16.59
C PRO A 57 16.99 44.84 -15.17
N ARG A 58 17.22 43.75 -14.44
CA ARG A 58 17.96 43.79 -13.17
C ARG A 58 19.44 43.51 -13.43
N SER A 59 20.23 44.57 -13.30
CA SER A 59 21.69 44.55 -13.38
C SER A 59 22.34 44.07 -12.08
N ILE A 60 23.42 43.32 -12.27
CA ILE A 60 24.36 42.66 -11.34
C ILE A 60 25.14 43.65 -10.45
N PRO A 61 25.69 43.16 -9.32
CA PRO A 61 27.12 43.40 -9.07
C PRO A 61 27.95 42.11 -9.01
N ARG A 62 29.03 42.12 -9.80
CA ARG A 62 30.17 41.18 -9.72
C ARG A 62 30.91 41.37 -8.40
N THR A 63 31.18 40.28 -7.69
CA THR A 63 32.24 40.25 -6.68
C THR A 63 33.46 39.59 -7.29
N THR A 64 34.58 40.32 -7.24
CA THR A 64 35.88 39.96 -7.81
C THR A 64 36.64 38.99 -6.92
N THR A 65 37.22 37.97 -7.56
CA THR A 65 38.27 37.08 -7.06
C THR A 65 39.52 37.87 -6.64
N PRO A 66 40.32 37.33 -5.71
CA PRO A 66 41.76 37.33 -5.93
C PRO A 66 42.34 35.92 -6.04
N THR A 67 43.04 35.76 -7.15
CA THR A 67 44.08 34.79 -7.48
C THR A 67 44.99 34.42 -6.31
N ASN A 68 45.17 33.11 -6.08
CA ASN A 68 46.40 32.59 -5.52
C ASN A 68 46.87 31.39 -6.34
N ALA A 69 48.06 31.51 -6.92
CA ALA A 69 48.64 30.54 -7.84
C ALA A 69 49.68 29.67 -7.12
N ARG A 70 49.45 28.34 -7.17
CA ARG A 70 50.40 27.20 -7.33
C ARG A 70 51.63 27.09 -6.39
N PRO A 71 52.04 25.86 -6.01
CA PRO A 71 52.74 24.99 -6.96
C PRO A 71 52.23 23.54 -7.04
N LEU A 72 52.61 22.94 -8.17
CA LEU A 72 52.38 21.58 -8.64
C LEU A 72 53.16 20.56 -7.78
N ALA A 73 52.48 19.55 -7.26
CA ALA A 73 53.10 18.26 -6.90
C ALA A 73 52.20 17.15 -7.44
N ALA A 74 52.75 16.42 -8.40
CA ALA A 74 52.17 15.23 -8.99
C ALA A 74 52.51 14.01 -8.11
N ALA A 75 51.50 13.21 -7.77
CA ALA A 75 51.54 11.78 -7.50
C ALA A 75 50.06 11.35 -7.43
N LEU A 76 49.58 10.50 -8.36
CA LEU A 76 49.36 9.06 -8.11
C LEU A 76 48.53 8.90 -6.83
N ILE A 77 47.29 8.42 -6.83
CA ILE A 77 46.80 7.10 -7.27
C ILE A 77 45.26 7.23 -7.20
N ASP A 78 44.54 7.01 -8.29
CA ASP A 78 43.70 5.81 -8.44
C ASP A 78 42.84 5.48 -7.20
N SER A 79 41.57 5.87 -7.25
CA SER A 79 40.45 5.32 -6.48
C SER A 79 39.17 5.93 -7.03
N VAL A 80 38.84 5.57 -8.28
CA VAL A 80 37.43 5.49 -8.64
C VAL A 80 36.84 4.48 -7.66
N PRO A 81 35.81 4.81 -6.86
CA PRO A 81 35.10 3.76 -6.16
C PRO A 81 34.53 2.85 -7.24
N GLU A 82 35.17 1.70 -7.37
CA GLU A 82 34.64 0.52 -8.02
C GLU A 82 33.21 0.37 -7.50
N VAL A 83 32.26 0.64 -8.38
CA VAL A 83 30.87 0.26 -8.19
C VAL A 83 30.95 -1.24 -7.98
N ALA A 84 30.88 -1.65 -6.70
CA ALA A 84 30.83 -3.05 -6.33
C ALA A 84 29.74 -3.68 -7.19
N PRO A 85 29.98 -4.83 -7.84
CA PRO A 85 28.88 -5.52 -8.47
C PRO A 85 27.89 -5.85 -7.36
N GLU A 86 26.72 -5.22 -7.41
CA GLU A 86 25.52 -5.74 -6.78
C GLU A 86 25.36 -7.17 -7.33
N MET A 87 25.91 -8.15 -6.61
CA MET A 87 25.59 -9.55 -6.83
C MET A 87 24.22 -9.79 -6.22
N THR A 88 23.21 -9.14 -6.78
CA THR A 88 21.80 -9.46 -6.59
C THR A 88 21.58 -10.81 -7.25
N SER A 89 21.62 -11.86 -6.43
CA SER A 89 20.72 -13.03 -6.48
C SER A 89 20.02 -13.27 -7.83
N THR A 90 20.73 -13.57 -8.91
CA THR A 90 20.15 -13.62 -10.27
C THR A 90 19.35 -14.91 -10.55
N ASN A 91 19.01 -15.68 -9.52
CA ASN A 91 18.38 -17.01 -9.62
C ASN A 91 17.37 -17.20 -8.49
N TRP A 92 16.65 -16.14 -8.10
CA TRP A 92 15.48 -16.29 -7.23
C TRP A 92 14.21 -16.48 -8.07
N GLU A 93 14.13 -15.84 -9.24
CA GLU A 93 13.02 -15.98 -10.19
C GLU A 93 12.88 -17.45 -10.65
N ASP A 94 13.96 -18.08 -11.12
CA ASP A 94 13.91 -19.50 -11.53
C ASP A 94 13.50 -20.42 -10.37
N LYS A 95 13.89 -20.10 -9.12
CA LYS A 95 13.50 -20.87 -7.93
C LYS A 95 12.04 -20.66 -7.57
N LEU A 96 11.54 -19.43 -7.67
CA LEU A 96 10.13 -19.12 -7.51
C LEU A 96 9.31 -19.94 -8.51
N ASP A 97 9.70 -19.91 -9.79
CA ASP A 97 9.07 -20.68 -10.85
C ASP A 97 9.15 -22.19 -10.59
N GLU A 98 10.30 -22.71 -10.16
CA GLU A 98 10.46 -24.11 -9.78
C GLU A 98 9.51 -24.52 -8.64
N ILE A 99 9.41 -23.71 -7.59
CA ILE A 99 8.51 -23.96 -6.46
C ILE A 99 7.05 -23.94 -6.92
N LEU A 100 6.63 -22.90 -7.64
CA LEU A 100 5.25 -22.72 -8.06
C LEU A 100 4.78 -23.77 -9.07
N SER A 101 5.67 -24.18 -9.99
CA SER A 101 5.40 -25.21 -11.00
C SER A 101 5.56 -26.64 -10.50
N SER A 102 6.08 -26.84 -9.28
CA SER A 102 6.22 -28.17 -8.70
C SER A 102 4.86 -28.84 -8.45
N GLU A 103 4.87 -30.17 -8.45
CA GLU A 103 3.72 -31.02 -8.09
C GLU A 103 3.49 -31.10 -6.57
N ALA A 104 4.18 -30.28 -5.77
CA ALA A 104 3.96 -30.19 -4.34
C ALA A 104 2.59 -29.56 -4.04
N ASP A 105 2.01 -29.92 -2.90
CA ASP A 105 0.83 -29.24 -2.37
C ASP A 105 1.17 -27.81 -1.91
N ASP A 106 0.13 -26.98 -1.78
CA ASP A 106 0.27 -25.57 -1.46
C ASP A 106 0.91 -25.34 -0.09
N THR A 107 0.70 -26.23 0.89
CA THR A 107 1.37 -26.14 2.20
C THR A 107 2.88 -26.22 2.06
N ASN A 108 3.38 -27.16 1.25
CA ASN A 108 4.81 -27.29 0.97
C ASN A 108 5.35 -26.10 0.15
N LYS A 109 4.59 -25.60 -0.83
CA LYS A 109 4.97 -24.39 -1.58
C LYS A 109 5.08 -23.17 -0.68
N VAL A 110 4.09 -22.94 0.18
CA VAL A 110 4.10 -21.85 1.16
C VAL A 110 5.32 -21.92 2.08
N HIS A 111 5.64 -23.11 2.58
CA HIS A 111 6.83 -23.31 3.41
C HIS A 111 8.11 -22.88 2.67
N ASP A 112 8.29 -23.30 1.43
CA ASP A 112 9.49 -23.01 0.65
C ASP A 112 9.59 -21.53 0.24
N LEU A 113 8.45 -20.92 -0.12
CA LEU A 113 8.38 -19.48 -0.42
C LEU A 113 8.70 -18.63 0.82
N LEU A 114 8.16 -18.97 2.00
CA LEU A 114 8.46 -18.27 3.25
C LEU A 114 9.95 -18.40 3.63
N ALA A 115 10.55 -19.56 3.40
CA ALA A 115 11.97 -19.78 3.64
C ALA A 115 12.85 -18.94 2.69
N MET A 116 12.39 -18.70 1.46
CA MET A 116 13.07 -17.89 0.46
C MET A 116 12.93 -16.39 0.72
N PHE A 117 11.79 -15.95 1.27
CA PHE A 117 11.42 -14.54 1.51
C PHE A 117 12.53 -13.63 2.08
N PRO A 118 13.27 -13.98 3.16
CA PRO A 118 14.29 -13.09 3.71
C PRO A 118 15.58 -13.01 2.88
N THR A 119 15.73 -13.85 1.85
CA THR A 119 16.96 -13.99 1.06
C THR A 119 16.90 -13.35 -0.31
N VAL A 120 15.69 -13.05 -0.78
CA VAL A 120 15.44 -12.43 -2.08
C VAL A 120 15.60 -10.91 -1.98
N PRO A 121 15.92 -10.22 -3.09
CA PRO A 121 15.98 -8.77 -3.10
C PRO A 121 14.56 -8.18 -2.92
N PRO A 122 14.43 -6.87 -2.65
CA PRO A 122 13.13 -6.25 -2.37
C PRO A 122 12.05 -6.56 -3.40
N GLU A 123 12.37 -6.53 -4.69
CA GLU A 123 11.45 -6.88 -5.77
C GLU A 123 10.96 -8.34 -5.69
N GLY A 124 11.82 -9.25 -5.26
CA GLY A 124 11.44 -10.64 -5.03
C GLY A 124 10.56 -10.81 -3.79
N GLN A 125 10.73 -9.97 -2.76
CA GLN A 125 9.85 -9.99 -1.59
C GLN A 125 8.43 -9.56 -1.95
N GLU A 126 8.29 -8.57 -2.85
CA GLU A 126 7.00 -8.13 -3.36
C GLU A 126 6.29 -9.26 -4.14
N GLU A 127 6.99 -9.92 -5.07
CA GLU A 127 6.41 -11.05 -5.81
C GLU A 127 6.06 -12.23 -4.90
N LEU A 128 6.96 -12.59 -3.97
CA LEU A 128 6.68 -13.66 -3.02
C LEU A 128 5.50 -13.33 -2.13
N ALA A 129 5.37 -12.09 -1.65
CA ALA A 129 4.21 -11.66 -0.87
C ALA A 129 2.91 -11.85 -1.67
N GLN A 130 2.90 -11.48 -2.95
CA GLN A 130 1.75 -11.65 -3.82
C GLN A 130 1.37 -13.13 -4.01
N HIS A 131 2.34 -14.01 -4.22
CA HIS A 131 2.10 -15.45 -4.35
C HIS A 131 1.64 -16.09 -3.03
N LEU A 132 2.28 -15.73 -1.91
CA LEU A 132 1.91 -16.21 -0.58
C LEU A 132 0.49 -15.80 -0.21
N SER A 133 0.07 -14.57 -0.49
CA SER A 133 -1.30 -14.08 -0.29
C SER A 133 -2.33 -14.95 -1.02
N ASN A 134 -2.02 -15.42 -2.23
CA ASN A 134 -2.94 -16.27 -2.99
C ASN A 134 -2.95 -17.74 -2.53
N LEU A 135 -1.84 -18.22 -1.95
CA LEU A 135 -1.69 -19.62 -1.54
C LEU A 135 -2.15 -19.90 -0.12
N ILE A 136 -2.05 -18.92 0.77
CA ILE A 136 -2.39 -19.11 2.19
C ILE A 136 -3.89 -18.95 2.39
N GLU A 137 -4.50 -20.01 2.91
CA GLU A 137 -5.91 -20.03 3.33
C GLU A 137 -6.13 -19.26 4.63
N ASP A 138 -7.39 -18.97 4.95
CA ASP A 138 -7.76 -18.13 6.10
C ASP A 138 -7.38 -18.79 7.43
N GLU A 139 -7.51 -20.11 7.50
CA GLU A 139 -7.18 -20.93 8.68
C GLU A 139 -5.68 -20.91 9.00
N ASP A 140 -4.84 -20.72 7.99
CA ASP A 140 -3.38 -20.77 8.06
C ASP A 140 -2.74 -19.39 7.92
N TYR A 141 -3.49 -18.31 8.14
CA TYR A 141 -3.04 -16.93 7.89
C TYR A 141 -1.85 -16.44 8.73
N ALA A 142 -1.56 -17.12 9.84
CA ALA A 142 -0.58 -16.68 10.83
C ALA A 142 0.82 -16.32 10.27
N PRO A 143 1.39 -17.00 9.25
CA PRO A 143 2.66 -16.62 8.66
C PRO A 143 2.63 -15.25 7.96
N LEU A 144 1.59 -14.94 7.18
CA LEU A 144 1.46 -13.63 6.54
C LEU A 144 1.23 -12.54 7.57
N GLY A 145 0.42 -12.81 8.61
CA GLY A 145 0.25 -11.90 9.73
C GLY A 145 1.58 -11.52 10.39
N LYS A 146 2.51 -12.48 10.55
CA LYS A 146 3.84 -12.19 11.10
C LYS A 146 4.68 -11.30 10.18
N LEU A 147 4.62 -11.52 8.86
CA LEU A 147 5.30 -10.65 7.89
C LEU A 147 4.69 -9.24 7.95
N LEU A 148 3.36 -9.13 7.95
CA LEU A 148 2.67 -7.84 7.99
C LEU A 148 2.98 -7.04 9.26
N LEU A 149 3.27 -7.70 10.39
CA LEU A 149 3.67 -7.04 11.64
C LEU A 149 5.16 -6.65 11.68
N ASP A 150 5.97 -7.07 10.71
CA ASP A 150 7.39 -6.74 10.65
C ASP A 150 7.62 -5.34 10.04
N ALA A 151 7.80 -4.36 10.93
CA ALA A 151 8.07 -2.97 10.58
C ALA A 151 9.36 -2.74 9.75
N LYS A 152 10.18 -3.78 9.54
CA LYS A 152 11.40 -3.69 8.72
C LYS A 152 11.16 -3.96 7.23
N LEU A 153 10.01 -4.50 6.86
CA LEU A 153 9.66 -4.72 5.46
C LEU A 153 9.44 -3.39 4.74
N SER A 154 9.62 -3.40 3.42
CA SER A 154 9.34 -2.22 2.60
C SER A 154 7.85 -1.87 2.65
N ALA A 155 7.53 -0.59 2.37
CA ALA A 155 6.15 -0.14 2.35
C ALA A 155 5.32 -0.90 1.30
N GLU A 156 5.94 -1.22 0.16
CA GLU A 156 5.35 -1.93 -0.98
C GLU A 156 4.96 -3.37 -0.61
N VAL A 157 5.83 -4.09 0.10
CA VAL A 157 5.51 -5.43 0.62
C VAL A 157 4.38 -5.35 1.64
N LEU A 158 4.43 -4.39 2.56
CA LEU A 158 3.39 -4.20 3.57
C LEU A 158 2.04 -3.82 2.92
N ASP A 159 2.04 -3.07 1.82
CA ASP A 159 0.83 -2.74 1.04
C ASP A 159 0.18 -4.00 0.46
N ILE A 160 0.97 -4.90 -0.13
CA ILE A 160 0.47 -6.17 -0.68
C ILE A 160 -0.14 -7.02 0.44
N LEU A 161 0.54 -7.15 1.57
CA LEU A 161 0.08 -7.94 2.71
C LEU A 161 -1.17 -7.34 3.38
N LEU A 162 -1.24 -6.01 3.49
CA LEU A 162 -2.43 -5.33 4.02
C LEU A 162 -3.62 -5.45 3.05
N ALA A 163 -3.38 -5.33 1.74
CA ALA A 163 -4.39 -5.53 0.72
C ALA A 163 -4.96 -6.95 0.75
N ASP A 164 -4.11 -7.95 0.97
CA ASP A 164 -4.55 -9.33 1.20
C ASP A 164 -5.38 -9.46 2.48
N LEU A 165 -4.91 -8.91 3.61
CA LEU A 165 -5.63 -8.92 4.89
C LEU A 165 -7.05 -8.36 4.77
N LEU A 166 -7.24 -7.32 3.96
CA LEU A 166 -8.55 -6.71 3.70
C LEU A 166 -9.57 -7.67 3.06
N ASN A 167 -9.10 -8.75 2.42
CA ASN A 167 -9.95 -9.80 1.84
C ASN A 167 -10.21 -10.98 2.79
N ARG A 168 -9.60 -10.98 3.99
CA ARG A 168 -9.77 -12.06 4.99
C ARG A 168 -11.05 -11.89 5.82
N PRO A 169 -11.51 -12.95 6.51
CA PRO A 169 -12.60 -12.87 7.48
C PRO A 169 -12.34 -11.84 8.57
N ASN A 170 -13.38 -11.18 9.07
CA ASN A 170 -13.27 -10.15 10.11
C ASN A 170 -12.59 -10.68 11.38
N ALA A 171 -12.81 -11.95 11.72
CA ALA A 171 -12.17 -12.62 12.84
C ALA A 171 -10.63 -12.66 12.76
N THR A 172 -10.06 -12.62 11.54
CA THR A 172 -8.61 -12.54 11.30
C THR A 172 -8.17 -11.09 11.12
N LYS A 173 -8.95 -10.32 10.35
CA LYS A 173 -8.65 -8.95 9.94
C LYS A 173 -8.61 -7.95 11.09
N LEU A 174 -9.66 -7.89 11.91
CA LEU A 174 -9.76 -6.85 12.95
C LEU A 174 -8.69 -7.00 14.04
N PRO A 175 -8.40 -8.20 14.57
CA PRO A 175 -7.29 -8.36 15.50
C PRO A 175 -5.94 -7.92 14.90
N MET A 176 -5.72 -8.17 13.61
CA MET A 176 -4.49 -7.77 12.93
C MET A 176 -4.37 -6.25 12.80
N PHE A 177 -5.45 -5.56 12.42
CA PHE A 177 -5.44 -4.09 12.44
C PHE A 177 -5.15 -3.53 13.84
N LEU A 178 -5.67 -4.17 14.89
CA LEU A 178 -5.43 -3.74 16.27
C LEU A 178 -3.95 -3.88 16.65
N ASP A 179 -3.33 -4.99 16.27
CA ASP A 179 -1.92 -5.21 16.55
C ASP A 179 -1.01 -4.26 15.76
N LEU A 180 -1.36 -3.95 14.50
CA LEU A 180 -0.67 -2.94 13.69
C LEU A 180 -0.82 -1.53 14.28
N ALA A 181 -2.03 -1.11 14.63
CA ALA A 181 -2.32 0.21 15.17
C ALA A 181 -1.60 0.48 16.51
N LYS A 182 -1.37 -0.57 17.30
CA LYS A 182 -0.65 -0.47 18.58
C LYS A 182 0.83 -0.18 18.45
N ASN A 183 1.41 -0.36 17.27
CA ASN A 183 2.82 -0.09 17.01
C ASN A 183 2.99 1.24 16.24
N PRO A 184 3.20 2.39 16.91
CA PRO A 184 3.25 3.69 16.24
C PRO A 184 4.42 3.85 15.27
N ASP A 185 5.45 3.01 15.35
CA ASP A 185 6.60 3.03 14.45
C ASP A 185 6.36 2.19 13.18
N HIS A 186 5.23 1.46 13.09
CA HIS A 186 4.88 0.65 11.94
C HIS A 186 4.31 1.51 10.80
N ALA A 187 4.75 1.29 9.56
CA ALA A 187 4.30 2.07 8.40
C ALA A 187 2.77 1.99 8.17
N LYS A 188 2.15 0.90 8.61
CA LYS A 188 0.69 0.65 8.52
C LYS A 188 -0.11 0.96 9.79
N ALA A 189 0.51 1.57 10.81
CA ALA A 189 -0.14 1.80 12.10
C ALA A 189 -1.35 2.73 11.99
N GLU A 190 -1.17 3.88 11.35
CA GLU A 190 -2.22 4.89 11.18
C GLU A 190 -3.36 4.37 10.32
N GLU A 191 -3.04 3.80 9.14
CA GLU A 191 -4.02 3.19 8.24
C GLU A 191 -4.83 2.08 8.93
N SER A 192 -4.17 1.22 9.73
CA SER A 192 -4.87 0.16 10.47
C SER A 192 -5.79 0.70 11.56
N ARG A 193 -5.42 1.80 12.23
CA ARG A 193 -6.29 2.49 13.19
C ARG A 193 -7.52 3.07 12.51
N GLU A 194 -7.34 3.74 11.37
CA GLU A 194 -8.43 4.32 10.58
C GLU A 194 -9.39 3.24 10.07
N LEU A 195 -8.87 2.09 9.64
CA LEU A 195 -9.68 0.94 9.27
C LEU A 195 -10.46 0.41 10.47
N LEU A 196 -9.87 0.29 11.66
CA LEU A 196 -10.62 -0.09 12.87
C LEU A 196 -11.71 0.91 13.22
N GLU A 197 -11.43 2.21 13.12
CA GLU A 197 -12.42 3.26 13.35
C GLU A 197 -13.62 3.09 12.41
N LEU A 198 -13.36 2.79 11.13
CA LEU A 198 -14.41 2.54 10.14
C LEU A 198 -15.30 1.34 10.51
N TYR A 199 -14.74 0.27 11.08
CA TYR A 199 -15.52 -0.89 11.50
C TYR A 199 -16.31 -0.63 12.79
N LEU A 200 -15.73 0.12 13.73
CA LEU A 200 -16.28 0.28 15.08
C LEU A 200 -17.09 1.56 15.26
N ASP A 201 -17.14 2.42 14.24
CA ASP A 201 -17.80 3.73 14.20
C ASP A 201 -17.39 4.67 15.36
N GLU A 202 -16.19 4.50 15.91
CA GLU A 202 -15.71 5.26 17.08
C GLU A 202 -14.18 5.30 17.13
N ASP A 203 -13.62 6.47 17.48
CA ASP A 203 -12.20 6.66 17.76
C ASP A 203 -11.93 6.62 19.28
N TYR A 204 -11.24 5.57 19.73
CA TYR A 204 -10.81 5.43 21.12
C TYR A 204 -9.41 6.00 21.39
N GLY A 205 -8.79 6.67 20.42
CA GLY A 205 -7.45 7.22 20.50
C GLY A 205 -6.42 6.14 20.83
N THR A 206 -5.68 6.32 21.93
CA THR A 206 -4.67 5.36 22.41
C THR A 206 -5.21 4.41 23.49
N ASP A 207 -6.52 4.39 23.74
CA ASP A 207 -7.16 3.47 24.70
C ASP A 207 -7.36 2.08 24.06
N TRP A 208 -6.26 1.32 23.95
CA TRP A 208 -6.25 0.00 23.31
C TRP A 208 -7.16 -1.03 24.00
N THR A 209 -7.49 -0.81 25.27
CA THR A 209 -8.43 -1.68 25.99
C THR A 209 -9.86 -1.46 25.51
N LYS A 210 -10.25 -0.20 25.24
CA LYS A 210 -11.55 0.10 24.62
C LYS A 210 -11.62 -0.41 23.19
N TRP A 211 -10.58 -0.16 22.38
CA TRP A 211 -10.47 -0.72 21.02
C TRP A 211 -10.70 -2.24 21.03
N GLN A 212 -9.97 -2.97 21.88
CA GLN A 212 -10.10 -4.42 21.96
C GLN A 212 -11.50 -4.88 22.41
N SER A 213 -12.10 -4.17 23.38
CA SER A 213 -13.42 -4.52 23.90
C SER A 213 -14.52 -4.26 22.86
N ALA A 214 -14.45 -3.12 22.18
CA ALA A 214 -15.36 -2.76 21.09
C ALA A 214 -15.24 -3.74 19.92
N MET A 215 -14.01 -4.07 19.51
CA MET A 215 -13.73 -5.07 18.46
C MET A 215 -14.33 -6.43 18.79
N LYS A 216 -14.13 -6.95 20.01
CA LYS A 216 -14.70 -8.24 20.42
C LYS A 216 -16.22 -8.23 20.37
N LYS A 217 -16.85 -7.18 20.89
CA LYS A 217 -18.30 -7.03 20.84
C LYS A 217 -18.79 -6.97 19.39
N TRP A 218 -18.11 -6.20 18.54
CA TRP A 218 -18.47 -6.08 17.12
C TRP A 218 -18.39 -7.44 16.41
N LEU A 219 -17.34 -8.23 16.67
CA LEU A 219 -17.19 -9.58 16.10
C LEU A 219 -18.29 -10.55 16.57
N GLU A 220 -18.78 -10.41 17.81
CA GLU A 220 -19.92 -11.20 18.31
C GLU A 220 -21.24 -10.82 17.61
N GLU A 221 -21.40 -9.54 17.27
CA GLU A 221 -22.62 -9.00 16.62
C GLU A 221 -22.59 -9.17 15.09
N ASN A 222 -21.41 -9.35 14.49
CA ASN A 222 -21.18 -9.43 13.05
C ASN A 222 -20.30 -10.64 12.69
N PRO A 223 -20.82 -11.88 12.84
CA PRO A 223 -20.10 -13.07 12.38
C PRO A 223 -19.99 -13.08 10.85
N ASP A 224 -18.85 -13.56 10.34
CA ASP A 224 -18.60 -13.78 8.91
C ASP A 224 -19.54 -14.85 8.31
#